data_AF-A0AAD4KJY3-F1
#
_entry.id   AF-A0AAD4KJY3-F1
#
_cell.length_a   1.000
_cell.length_b   1.000
_cell.length_c   1.000
_cell.angle_alpha   90.00
_cell.angle_beta   90.00
_cell.angle_gamma   90.00
#
_symmetry.space_group_name_H-M   'P 1'
#
loop_
_entity.id
_entity.type
_entity.pdbx_description
1 polymer ?
#
loop_
_entity_poly.entity_id
_entity_poly.type
_entity_poly.pdbx_seq_one_letter_code
_entity_poly.pdbx_strand_id
1 'polypeptide(L)'
;MSPKEWTQDPADMFSEDYWGADSPGQEMAKEYNLPSPRPFLGSTAKSPNTAFVFESNGAFYIWSAVVDTVSQITDPKGKEEIIQDIVHNDMRNLKTEQVHPPK
;
A
#
# COMPACT_ATOMS: atom_id res chain seq x y z
N MET A 1 -7.62 21.44 -7.86
CA MET A 1 -8.03 20.09 -7.41
C MET A 1 -7.10 19.12 -8.10
N SER A 2 -6.10 18.60 -7.39
CA SER A 2 -5.27 17.53 -7.94
C SER A 2 -6.18 16.33 -8.21
N PRO A 3 -6.10 15.67 -9.37
CA PRO A 3 -6.88 14.45 -9.61
C PRO A 3 -6.56 13.50 -8.45
N LYS A 4 -7.58 12.93 -7.81
CA LYS A 4 -7.35 12.00 -6.69
C LYS A 4 -6.55 10.82 -7.25
N GLU A 5 -5.26 10.79 -6.97
CA GLU A 5 -4.36 9.73 -7.43
C GLU A 5 -4.51 8.47 -6.58
N TRP A 6 -5.38 8.51 -5.56
CA TRP A 6 -5.62 7.45 -4.58
C TRP A 6 -7.11 7.10 -4.50
N THR A 7 -7.42 5.82 -4.35
CA THR A 7 -8.78 5.27 -4.28
C THR A 7 -8.88 4.15 -3.25
N GLN A 8 -10.07 3.98 -2.69
CA GLN A 8 -10.46 2.85 -1.83
C GLN A 8 -11.40 1.89 -2.58
N ASP A 9 -11.78 2.21 -3.81
CA ASP A 9 -12.65 1.34 -4.60
C ASP A 9 -11.83 0.12 -5.09
N PRO A 10 -12.20 -1.11 -4.71
CA PRO A 10 -11.47 -2.30 -5.11
C PRO A 10 -11.32 -2.47 -6.62
N ALA A 11 -12.29 -2.00 -7.41
CA ALA A 11 -12.25 -2.07 -8.87
C ALA A 11 -11.20 -1.11 -9.44
N ASP A 12 -11.14 0.12 -8.93
CA ASP A 12 -10.13 1.11 -9.34
C ASP A 12 -8.71 0.74 -8.87
N MET A 13 -8.61 -0.09 -7.82
CA MET A 13 -7.35 -0.66 -7.32
C MET A 13 -6.89 -1.91 -8.07
N PHE A 14 -7.71 -2.45 -8.99
CA PHE A 14 -7.48 -3.75 -9.63
C PHE A 14 -7.19 -4.85 -8.58
N SER A 15 -8.04 -4.91 -7.55
CA SER A 15 -7.77 -5.73 -6.35
C SER A 15 -7.62 -7.21 -6.64
N GLU A 16 -8.35 -7.76 -7.61
CA GLU A 16 -8.19 -9.17 -8.01
C GLU A 16 -6.80 -9.42 -8.63
N ASP A 17 -6.33 -8.52 -9.50
CA ASP A 17 -5.05 -8.66 -10.19
C ASP A 17 -3.86 -8.51 -9.24
N TYR A 18 -3.94 -7.62 -8.25
CA TYR A 18 -2.85 -7.32 -7.33
C TYR A 18 -2.95 -8.06 -5.98
N TRP A 19 -4.13 -8.48 -5.55
CA TRP A 19 -4.35 -9.03 -4.20
C TRP A 19 -5.15 -10.34 -4.15
N GLY A 20 -5.53 -10.90 -5.32
CA GLY A 20 -6.11 -12.24 -5.44
C GLY A 20 -5.17 -13.38 -4.99
N ALA A 21 -5.64 -14.63 -5.04
CA ALA A 21 -4.94 -15.77 -4.42
C ALA A 21 -3.51 -16.01 -4.96
N ASP A 22 -3.30 -15.83 -6.25
CA ASP A 22 -2.00 -16.01 -6.93
C ASP A 22 -1.46 -14.67 -7.48
N SER A 23 -1.67 -13.59 -6.73
CA SER A 23 -1.34 -12.24 -7.17
C SER A 23 0.06 -11.79 -6.75
N PRO A 24 0.63 -10.76 -7.41
CA PRO A 24 1.92 -10.20 -7.02
C PRO A 24 1.94 -9.67 -5.57
N GLY A 25 0.82 -9.16 -5.06
CA GLY A 25 0.72 -8.75 -3.66
C GLY A 25 0.78 -9.91 -2.66
N GLN A 26 0.31 -11.10 -3.02
CA GLN A 26 0.49 -12.30 -2.19
C GLN A 26 1.93 -12.82 -2.24
N GLU A 27 2.56 -12.77 -3.42
CA GLU A 27 3.98 -13.12 -3.59
C GLU A 27 4.87 -12.20 -2.75
N MET A 28 4.66 -10.88 -2.86
CA MET A 28 5.33 -9.88 -2.02
C MET A 28 5.08 -10.16 -0.53
N ALA A 29 3.82 -10.38 -0.14
CA ALA A 29 3.52 -10.62 1.27
C ALA A 29 4.23 -11.87 1.83
N LYS A 30 4.37 -12.92 1.01
CA LYS A 30 5.12 -14.12 1.36
C LYS A 30 6.63 -13.84 1.47
N GLU A 31 7.21 -13.13 0.50
CA GLU A 31 8.63 -12.77 0.50
C GLU A 31 9.01 -11.94 1.73
N TYR A 32 8.16 -11.00 2.13
CA TYR A 32 8.40 -10.11 3.26
C TYR A 32 7.91 -10.68 4.61
N ASN A 33 7.42 -11.92 4.66
CA ASN A 33 6.80 -12.52 5.86
C ASN A 33 5.68 -11.65 6.48
N LEU A 34 4.82 -11.09 5.63
CA LEU A 34 3.67 -10.26 5.97
C LEU A 34 2.38 -11.08 5.86
N PRO A 35 1.91 -11.74 6.94
CA PRO A 35 0.77 -12.64 6.84
C PRO A 35 -0.55 -11.89 6.64
N SER A 36 -1.42 -12.45 5.80
CA SER A 36 -2.78 -11.96 5.58
C SER A 36 -2.85 -10.47 5.19
N PRO A 37 -2.15 -10.05 4.12
CA PRO A 37 -2.16 -8.65 3.70
C PRO A 37 -3.59 -8.20 3.33
N ARG A 38 -3.96 -7.01 3.79
CA ARG A 38 -5.28 -6.41 3.52
C ARG A 38 -5.10 -5.02 2.92
N PRO A 39 -5.16 -4.86 1.59
CA PRO A 39 -5.11 -3.55 0.98
C PRO A 39 -6.34 -2.72 1.36
N PHE A 40 -6.15 -1.42 1.53
CA PHE A 40 -7.26 -0.51 1.80
C PHE A 40 -7.16 0.82 1.06
N LEU A 41 -6.02 1.11 0.43
CA LEU A 41 -5.84 2.28 -0.41
C LEU A 41 -4.89 1.90 -1.55
N GLY A 42 -5.23 2.29 -2.77
CA GLY A 42 -4.37 2.07 -3.93
C GLY A 42 -4.28 3.32 -4.78
N SER A 43 -3.17 3.44 -5.51
CA SER A 43 -3.03 4.46 -6.53
C SER A 43 -3.97 4.16 -7.69
N THR A 44 -4.68 5.17 -8.21
CA THR A 44 -5.52 5.03 -9.41
C THR A 44 -4.67 4.73 -10.65
N ALA A 45 -5.29 4.19 -11.70
CA ALA A 45 -4.67 3.96 -13.01
C ALA A 45 -4.02 5.20 -13.67
N LYS A 46 -4.30 6.41 -13.16
CA LYS A 46 -3.71 7.67 -13.63
C LYS A 46 -2.37 7.98 -12.97
N SER A 47 -2.05 7.30 -11.87
CA SER A 47 -0.77 7.43 -11.19
C SER A 47 0.32 6.76 -12.03
N PRO A 48 1.46 7.42 -12.29
CA PRO A 48 2.60 6.80 -12.96
C PRO A 48 3.24 5.69 -12.11
N ASN A 49 2.94 5.67 -10.80
CA ASN A 49 3.44 4.69 -9.85
C ASN A 49 2.27 3.85 -9.32
N THR A 50 2.30 2.54 -9.56
CA THR A 50 1.37 1.61 -8.92
C THR A 50 1.82 1.35 -7.49
N ALA A 51 1.08 1.91 -6.53
CA ALA A 51 1.38 1.80 -5.12
C ALA A 51 0.13 1.46 -4.31
N PHE A 52 0.31 0.68 -3.25
CA PHE A 52 -0.76 0.23 -2.39
C PHE A 52 -0.41 0.45 -0.93
N VAL A 53 -1.43 0.76 -0.13
CA VAL A 53 -1.36 0.78 1.32
C VAL A 53 -2.18 -0.38 1.86
N PHE A 54 -1.56 -1.16 2.74
CA PHE A 54 -2.16 -2.38 3.26
C PHE A 54 -1.82 -2.57 4.73
N GLU A 55 -2.68 -3.33 5.41
CA GLU A 55 -2.46 -3.78 6.77
C GLU A 55 -1.93 -5.21 6.75
N SER A 56 -0.97 -5.50 7.63
CA SER A 56 -0.51 -6.85 7.92
C SER A 56 -0.09 -6.94 9.39
N ASN A 57 -0.59 -7.96 10.10
CA ASN A 57 -0.29 -8.20 11.52
C ASN A 57 -0.41 -6.95 12.43
N GLY A 58 -1.42 -6.10 12.18
CA GLY A 58 -1.67 -4.88 12.97
C GLY A 58 -0.71 -3.71 12.71
N ALA A 59 0.14 -3.81 11.69
CA ALA A 59 0.96 -2.72 11.18
C ALA A 59 0.53 -2.33 9.76
N PHE A 60 0.89 -1.10 9.37
CA PHE A 60 0.55 -0.54 8.06
C PHE A 60 1.79 -0.43 7.19
N TYR A 61 1.61 -0.69 5.90
CA TYR A 61 2.70 -0.76 4.95
C TYR A 61 2.31 -0.08 3.64
N ILE A 62 3.33 0.38 2.92
CA ILE A 62 3.25 0.84 1.55
C ILE A 62 4.03 -0.15 0.70
N TRP A 63 3.42 -0.66 -0.35
CA TRP A 63 4.11 -1.43 -1.38
C TRP A 63 4.09 -0.66 -2.69
N SER A 64 5.27 -0.47 -3.27
CA SER A 64 5.44 0.06 -4.62
C SER A 64 5.61 -1.10 -5.60
N ALA A 65 4.55 -1.45 -6.32
CA ALA A 65 4.53 -2.62 -7.18
C ALA A 65 5.49 -2.51 -8.38
N VAL A 66 5.87 -1.29 -8.77
CA VAL A 66 6.76 -1.05 -9.93
C VAL A 66 8.23 -1.34 -9.61
N VAL A 67 8.68 -0.97 -8.41
CA VAL A 67 10.09 -1.17 -7.98
C VAL A 67 10.23 -2.28 -6.95
N ASP A 68 9.10 -2.91 -6.60
CA ASP A 68 8.95 -3.99 -5.64
C ASP A 68 9.63 -3.71 -4.29
N THR A 69 9.24 -2.59 -3.68
CA THR A 69 9.71 -2.20 -2.35
C THR A 69 8.57 -2.07 -1.37
N VAL A 70 8.81 -2.52 -0.14
CA VAL A 70 7.88 -2.40 0.98
C VAL A 70 8.47 -1.49 2.04
N SER A 71 7.66 -0.54 2.51
CA SER A 71 7.99 0.32 3.63
C SER A 71 6.91 0.24 4.69
N GLN A 72 7.28 0.09 5.95
CA GLN A 72 6.36 0.17 7.07
C GLN A 72 6.06 1.63 7.38
N ILE A 73 4.79 1.97 7.59
CA ILE A 73 4.38 3.28 8.10
C ILE A 73 4.54 3.25 9.63
N THR A 74 5.40 4.12 10.15
CA THR A 74 5.67 4.24 11.59
C THR A 74 4.87 5.37 12.25
N ASP A 75 4.41 6.33 11.44
CA ASP A 75 3.57 7.46 11.84
C ASP A 75 2.79 8.01 10.62
N PRO A 76 1.46 8.22 10.72
CA PRO A 76 0.59 7.90 11.84
C PRO A 76 0.30 6.39 11.98
N LYS A 77 -0.22 5.97 13.14
CA LYS A 77 -0.55 4.57 13.46
C LYS A 77 -2.04 4.23 13.30
N GLY A 78 -2.87 5.18 12.87
CA GLY A 78 -4.29 4.99 12.60
C GLY A 78 -4.57 4.87 11.10
N LYS A 79 -5.40 3.90 10.70
CA LYS A 79 -5.80 3.70 9.30
C LYS A 79 -6.44 4.96 8.70
N GLU A 80 -7.39 5.57 9.40
CA GLU A 80 -8.08 6.78 8.94
C GLU A 80 -7.12 7.98 8.81
N GLU A 81 -6.17 8.12 9.74
CA GLU A 81 -5.15 9.18 9.71
C GLU A 81 -4.23 9.00 8.50
N ILE A 82 -3.79 7.77 8.23
CA ILE A 82 -2.99 7.43 7.05
C ILE A 82 -3.75 7.79 5.76
N ILE A 83 -5.03 7.40 5.66
CA ILE A 83 -5.85 7.71 4.47
C ILE A 83 -5.96 9.22 4.28
N GLN A 84 -6.25 9.97 5.35
CA GLN A 84 -6.37 11.43 5.28
C GLN A 84 -5.05 12.07 4.83
N ASP A 85 -3.92 11.67 5.42
CA ASP A 85 -2.62 12.21 5.05
C ASP A 85 -2.26 11.94 3.60
N ILE A 86 -2.53 10.75 3.09
CA ILE A 86 -2.25 10.40 1.70
C ILE A 86 -3.16 11.19 0.75
N VAL A 87 -4.47 11.21 1.01
CA VAL A 87 -5.44 11.88 0.13
C VAL A 87 -5.22 13.39 0.08
N HIS A 88 -4.73 14.00 1.15
CA HIS A 88 -4.51 15.45 1.22
C HIS A 88 -3.08 15.89 0.88
N ASN A 89 -2.07 15.07 1.18
CA ASN A 89 -0.67 15.47 1.13
C ASN A 89 0.22 14.54 0.31
N ASP A 90 -0.34 13.55 -0.39
CA ASP A 90 0.38 12.65 -1.31
C ASP A 90 1.62 12.02 -0.65
N MET A 91 1.38 11.28 0.43
CA MET A 91 2.35 10.57 1.28
C MET A 91 3.41 11.43 1.99
N ARG A 92 3.49 12.75 1.74
CA ARG A 92 4.55 13.63 2.29
C ARG A 92 4.64 13.69 3.80
N ASN A 93 3.53 13.40 4.49
CA ASN A 93 3.46 13.45 5.96
C ASN A 93 3.73 12.10 6.63
N LEU A 94 3.84 11.01 5.86
CA LEU A 94 4.07 9.69 6.42
C LEU A 94 5.53 9.55 6.83
N LYS A 95 5.77 9.04 8.03
CA LYS A 95 7.08 8.48 8.39
C LYS A 95 7.08 7.01 8.03
N THR A 96 8.12 6.60 7.31
CA THR A 96 8.24 5.23 6.84
C THR A 96 9.64 4.70 7.07
N GLU A 97 9.72 3.39 7.27
CA GLU A 97 10.97 2.65 7.33
C GLU A 97 10.94 1.54 6.29
N GLN A 98 11.97 1.44 5.46
CA GLN A 98 12.04 0.39 4.45
C GLN A 98 12.17 -0.97 5.14
N VAL A 99 11.33 -1.92 4.72
CA VAL A 99 11.39 -3.31 5.15
C VAL A 99 12.26 -4.07 4.16
N HIS A 100 13.03 -5.03 4.66
CA HIS A 100 13.79 -5.95 3.83
C HIS A 100 13.26 -7.37 4.05
N PRO A 101 13.22 -8.21 3.00
CA PRO A 101 12.93 -9.62 3.16
C PRO A 101 13.90 -10.27 4.17
N PRO A 102 13.46 -11.26 4.95
CA PRO A 102 14.35 -12.05 5.78
C PRO A 102 15.39 -12.78 4.90
N LYS A 103 16.62 -12.89 5.40
CA LYS A 103 17.70 -13.63 4.75
C LYS A 103 17.51 -15.13 4.81
#